data_AF-A0A9J6D173-F1
#
_entry.id   AF-A0A9J6D173-F1
#
_cell.length_a   1.000
_cell.length_b   1.000
_cell.length_c   1.000
_cell.angle_alpha   90.00
_cell.angle_beta   90.00
_cell.angle_gamma   90.00
#
_symmetry.space_group_name_H-M   'P 1'
#
loop_
_entity.id
_entity.type
_entity.pdbx_description
1 polymer ?
#
loop_
_entity_poly.entity_id
_entity_poly.type
_entity_poly.pdbx_seq_one_letter_code
_entity_poly.pdbx_strand_id
1 'polypeptide(L)'
;MPRVHGKIKDLSRFDAQFFSTHPKQAHVMDPQLRLLLETSYEAILDAGYDPETLRRRKIGVFIGNSASETGEAFKLDRTKMDGYVALGSHRAMFSNRISYSPSTCKVK
;
A
#
# COMPACT_ATOMS: atom_id res chain seq x y z
N MET A 1 -8.33 -17.16 -23.67
CA MET A 1 -7.69 -16.85 -22.38
C MET A 1 -7.00 -18.12 -21.87
N PRO A 2 -5.70 -18.09 -21.53
CA PRO A 2 -5.05 -19.22 -20.85
C PRO A 2 -5.80 -19.57 -19.55
N ARG A 3 -5.87 -20.87 -19.20
CA ARG A 3 -6.56 -21.31 -17.97
C ARG A 3 -5.69 -21.24 -16.71
N VAL A 4 -4.37 -21.13 -16.87
CA VAL A 4 -3.39 -21.17 -15.78
C VAL A 4 -2.82 -19.77 -15.56
N HIS A 5 -2.78 -19.35 -14.30
CA HIS A 5 -2.26 -18.07 -13.83
C HIS A 5 -1.88 -18.19 -12.36
N GLY A 6 -0.81 -17.49 -11.97
CA GLY A 6 -0.43 -17.36 -10.56
C GLY A 6 -1.40 -16.45 -9.83
N LYS A 7 -1.93 -16.92 -8.70
CA LYS A 7 -2.86 -16.15 -7.87
C LYS A 7 -2.29 -15.98 -6.48
N ILE A 8 -2.46 -14.79 -5.93
CA ILE A 8 -2.30 -14.57 -4.49
C ILE A 8 -3.52 -15.17 -3.79
N LYS A 9 -3.30 -15.88 -2.68
CA LYS A 9 -4.34 -16.63 -1.98
C LYS A 9 -5.47 -15.73 -1.47
N ASP A 10 -5.12 -14.57 -0.93
CA ASP A 10 -6.06 -13.62 -0.34
C ASP A 10 -5.60 -12.17 -0.60
N LEU A 11 -6.50 -11.36 -1.14
CA LEU A 11 -6.31 -9.93 -1.44
C LEU A 11 -7.23 -9.04 -0.58
N SER A 12 -8.04 -9.65 0.29
CA SER A 12 -9.04 -8.94 1.10
C SER A 12 -8.48 -8.44 2.42
N ARG A 13 -7.50 -9.14 2.98
CA ARG A 13 -6.92 -8.85 4.31
C ARG A 13 -6.04 -7.62 4.31
N PHE A 14 -6.15 -6.84 5.38
CA PHE A 14 -5.28 -5.71 5.69
C PHE A 14 -5.49 -5.22 7.12
N ASP A 15 -4.43 -5.06 7.92
CA ASP A 15 -4.51 -4.44 9.24
C ASP A 15 -4.56 -2.90 9.15
N ALA A 16 -5.75 -2.38 8.85
CA ALA A 16 -5.94 -0.94 8.67
C ALA A 16 -5.59 -0.12 9.93
N GLN A 17 -5.85 -0.66 11.12
CA GLN A 17 -5.60 0.05 12.38
C GLN A 17 -4.10 0.20 12.62
N PHE A 18 -3.34 -0.88 12.43
CA PHE A 18 -1.88 -0.85 12.58
C PHE A 18 -1.22 0.19 11.65
N PHE A 19 -1.67 0.27 10.40
CA PHE A 19 -1.18 1.26 9.43
C PHE A 19 -1.88 2.62 9.50
N SER A 20 -2.57 2.93 10.60
CA SER A 20 -3.22 4.24 10.83
C SER A 20 -4.12 4.68 9.67
N THR A 21 -4.78 3.70 9.02
CA THR A 21 -5.63 3.93 7.85
C THR A 21 -7.09 3.86 8.25
N HIS A 22 -7.84 4.91 7.92
CA HIS A 22 -9.27 4.96 8.21
C HIS A 22 -10.03 3.85 7.44
N PRO A 23 -11.04 3.17 8.03
CA PRO A 23 -11.73 2.04 7.39
C PRO A 23 -12.28 2.33 5.99
N LYS A 24 -12.89 3.51 5.78
CA LYS A 24 -13.36 3.95 4.45
C LYS A 24 -12.23 4.02 3.43
N GLN A 25 -11.06 4.50 3.84
CA GLN A 25 -9.90 4.60 2.97
C GLN A 25 -9.34 3.20 2.67
N ALA A 26 -9.25 2.33 3.67
CA ALA A 26 -8.79 0.95 3.49
C ALA A 26 -9.63 0.17 2.45
N HIS A 27 -10.95 0.40 2.41
CA HIS A 27 -11.85 -0.23 1.45
C HIS A 27 -11.61 0.17 -0.02
N VAL A 28 -11.06 1.37 -0.24
CA VAL A 28 -10.79 1.89 -1.58
C VAL A 28 -9.30 1.85 -1.95
N MET A 29 -8.47 1.27 -1.09
CA MET A 29 -7.05 1.08 -1.37
C MET A 29 -6.82 -0.10 -2.30
N ASP A 30 -5.90 0.08 -3.24
CA ASP A 30 -5.42 -0.98 -4.10
C ASP A 30 -4.91 -2.15 -3.23
N PRO A 31 -5.36 -3.40 -3.46
CA PRO A 31 -4.87 -4.56 -2.72
C PRO A 31 -3.35 -4.71 -2.76
N GLN A 32 -2.70 -4.32 -3.87
CA GLN A 32 -1.25 -4.33 -3.99
C GLN A 32 -0.60 -3.37 -2.98
N LEU A 33 -1.21 -2.19 -2.75
CA LEU A 33 -0.71 -1.22 -1.79
C LEU A 33 -0.87 -1.71 -0.34
N ARG A 34 -1.97 -2.41 -0.05
CA ARG A 34 -2.24 -3.00 1.27
C ARG A 34 -1.21 -4.09 1.60
N LEU A 35 -0.99 -5.02 0.68
CA LEU A 35 0.04 -6.05 0.80
C LEU A 35 1.45 -5.46 0.89
N LEU A 36 1.73 -4.43 0.09
CA LEU A 36 3.04 -3.79 0.08
C LEU A 36 3.38 -3.16 1.44
N LEU A 37 2.40 -2.58 2.14
CA LEU A 37 2.62 -2.02 3.48
C LEU A 37 2.99 -3.10 4.51
N GLU A 38 2.24 -4.21 4.52
CA GLU A 38 2.50 -5.35 5.42
C GLU A 38 3.85 -6.00 5.14
N THR A 39 4.11 -6.35 3.88
CA THR A 39 5.37 -7.00 3.49
C THR A 39 6.59 -6.10 3.67
N SER A 40 6.46 -4.78 3.51
CA SER A 40 7.57 -3.85 3.82
C SER A 40 7.88 -3.81 5.31
N TYR A 41 6.86 -3.87 6.16
CA TYR A 41 7.03 -3.94 7.60
C TYR A 41 7.71 -5.26 8.02
N GLU A 42 7.22 -6.38 7.49
CA GLU A 42 7.80 -7.71 7.72
C GLU A 42 9.26 -7.77 7.28
N ALA A 43 9.60 -7.21 6.11
CA ALA A 43 10.97 -7.20 5.60
C ALA A 43 11.93 -6.38 6.50
N ILE A 44 11.46 -5.29 7.10
CA ILE A 44 12.26 -4.50 8.06
C ILE A 44 12.55 -5.33 9.32
N LEU A 45 11.53 -6.02 9.84
CA LEU A 45 11.68 -6.88 11.02
C LEU A 45 12.57 -8.10 10.74
N ASP A 46 12.41 -8.73 9.58
CA ASP A 46 13.23 -9.86 9.13
C ASP A 46 14.71 -9.47 9.04
N ALA A 47 15.00 -8.24 8.60
CA ALA A 47 16.35 -7.68 8.61
C ALA A 47 16.89 -7.33 10.02
N GLY A 48 16.10 -7.54 11.07
CA GLY A 48 16.48 -7.30 12.47
C GLY A 48 16.46 -5.82 12.89
N TYR A 49 15.81 -4.94 12.11
CA TYR A 49 15.67 -3.54 12.45
C TYR A 49 14.36 -3.27 13.19
N ASP A 50 14.43 -2.44 14.22
CA ASP A 50 13.24 -1.81 14.79
C ASP A 50 12.80 -0.65 13.86
N PRO A 51 11.58 -0.70 13.27
CA PRO A 51 11.06 0.36 12.40
C PRO A 51 11.11 1.76 13.02
N GLU A 52 10.96 1.89 14.34
CA GLU A 52 11.04 3.18 15.02
C GLU A 52 12.44 3.81 14.91
N THR A 53 13.49 2.98 14.83
CA THR A 53 14.88 3.44 14.65
C THR A 53 15.12 4.01 13.25
N LEU A 54 14.34 3.57 12.26
CA LEU A 54 14.44 4.03 10.88
C LEU A 54 13.76 5.39 10.67
N ARG A 55 12.80 5.74 11.54
CA ARG A 55 11.91 6.91 11.43
C ARG A 55 12.59 8.28 11.39
N ARG A 56 13.89 8.38 11.69
CA ARG A 56 14.66 9.65 11.63
C ARG A 56 15.83 9.60 10.65
N ARG A 57 15.97 8.50 9.90
CA ARG A 57 17.06 8.30 8.95
C ARG A 57 16.63 8.79 7.57
N LYS A 58 17.61 9.23 6.78
CA LYS A 58 17.40 9.57 5.36
C LYS A 58 17.39 8.29 4.54
N ILE A 59 16.23 7.62 4.51
CA ILE A 59 16.02 6.37 3.76
C ILE A 59 15.12 6.69 2.56
N GLY A 60 15.49 6.19 1.39
CA GLY A 60 14.67 6.28 0.19
C GLY A 60 13.80 5.03 0.01
N VAL A 61 12.60 5.19 -0.55
CA VAL A 61 11.71 4.10 -0.93
C VAL A 61 11.50 4.10 -2.43
N PHE A 62 11.78 2.97 -3.08
CA PHE A 62 11.64 2.80 -4.52
C PHE A 62 10.76 1.59 -4.80
N ILE A 63 9.69 1.77 -5.59
CA ILE A 63 8.72 0.71 -5.91
C ILE A 63 8.61 0.56 -7.42
N GLY A 64 8.80 -0.66 -7.90
CA GLY A 64 8.45 -1.04 -9.27
C GLY A 64 6.96 -1.37 -9.36
N ASN A 65 6.18 -0.55 -10.07
CA ASN A 65 4.76 -0.81 -10.31
C ASN A 65 4.42 -0.50 -11.78
N SER A 66 3.88 -1.49 -12.50
CA SER A 66 3.45 -1.34 -13.90
C SER A 66 1.96 -1.02 -14.03
N ALA A 67 1.11 -1.49 -13.10
CA ALA A 67 -0.34 -1.41 -13.24
C ALA A 67 -1.06 -1.17 -11.89
N SER A 68 -2.06 -0.29 -11.93
CA SER A 68 -3.00 -0.08 -10.83
C SER A 68 -4.41 -0.22 -11.40
N GLU A 69 -4.88 -1.46 -11.48
CA GLU A 69 -6.20 -1.80 -12.05
C GLU A 69 -7.34 -1.30 -11.14
N THR A 70 -7.09 -1.22 -9.83
CA THR A 70 -8.07 -0.70 -8.85
C THR A 70 -8.43 0.75 -9.16
N GLY A 71 -7.43 1.59 -9.45
CA GLY A 71 -7.66 2.99 -9.78
C GLY A 71 -8.47 3.18 -11.06
N GLU A 72 -8.22 2.34 -12.08
CA GLU A 72 -8.99 2.35 -13.33
C GLU A 72 -10.43 1.86 -13.12
N ALA A 73 -10.64 0.83 -12.28
CA ALA A 73 -11.98 0.32 -11.96
C ALA A 73 -12.87 1.40 -11.33
N PHE A 74 -12.34 2.26 -10.45
CA PHE A 74 -13.09 3.36 -9.85
C PHE A 74 -13.35 4.52 -10.82
N LYS A 75 -12.52 4.73 -11.85
CA LYS A 75 -12.78 5.76 -12.87
C LYS A 75 -13.98 5.43 -13.75
N LEU A 76 -14.25 4.13 -13.95
CA LEU A 76 -15.38 3.65 -14.73
C LEU A 76 -16.73 3.93 -14.05
N ASP A 77 -16.75 4.01 -12.72
CA ASP A 77 -17.95 4.34 -11.94
C ASP A 77 -17.73 5.63 -11.15
N ARG A 78 -17.99 6.77 -11.81
CA ARG A 78 -17.86 8.11 -11.22
C ARG A 78 -18.67 8.32 -9.95
N THR A 79 -19.72 7.55 -9.71
CA THR A 79 -20.53 7.66 -8.48
C THR A 79 -19.81 7.11 -7.25
N LYS A 80 -18.78 6.27 -7.46
CA LYS A 80 -17.94 5.67 -6.42
C LYS A 80 -16.58 6.36 -6.26
N MET A 81 -16.34 7.45 -7.01
CA MET A 81 -15.13 8.25 -6.87
C MET A 81 -15.21 9.12 -5.61
N ASP A 82 -14.50 8.69 -4.57
CA ASP A 82 -14.18 9.49 -3.39
C ASP A 82 -12.72 10.00 -3.50
N GLY A 83 -12.39 11.11 -2.83
CA GLY A 83 -11.01 11.61 -2.72
C GLY A 83 -10.05 10.58 -2.14
N TYR A 84 -10.53 9.63 -1.33
CA TYR A 84 -9.72 8.52 -0.83
C TYR A 84 -9.23 7.57 -1.92
N VAL A 85 -9.94 7.43 -3.05
CA VAL A 85 -9.52 6.56 -4.16
C VAL A 85 -8.19 7.02 -4.73
N ALA A 86 -8.00 8.34 -4.89
CA ALA A 86 -6.75 8.90 -5.39
C ALA A 86 -5.58 8.56 -4.45
N LEU A 87 -5.80 8.68 -3.13
CA LEU A 87 -4.80 8.34 -2.10
C LEU A 87 -4.56 6.83 -1.96
N GLY A 88 -5.50 6.00 -2.41
CA GLY A 88 -5.45 4.55 -2.28
C GLY A 88 -4.96 3.79 -3.51
N SER A 89 -4.95 4.42 -4.68
CA SER A 89 -4.67 3.73 -5.95
C SER A 89 -3.67 4.42 -6.87
N HIS A 90 -3.35 5.70 -6.65
CA HIS A 90 -2.40 6.41 -7.51
C HIS A 90 -0.98 5.83 -7.37
N ARG A 91 -0.25 5.69 -8.49
CA ARG A 91 1.06 5.01 -8.51
C ARG A 91 2.07 5.61 -7.54
N ALA A 92 2.12 6.94 -7.41
CA ALA A 92 3.00 7.61 -6.46
C ALA A 92 2.71 7.25 -4.99
N MET A 93 1.48 6.81 -4.67
CA MET A 93 1.11 6.43 -3.30
C MET A 93 1.78 5.13 -2.86
N PHE A 94 2.26 4.30 -3.79
CA PHE A 94 2.96 3.07 -3.44
C PHE A 94 4.26 3.33 -2.67
N SER A 95 5.09 4.26 -3.15
CA SER A 95 6.26 4.71 -2.39
C SER A 95 5.86 5.63 -1.24
N ASN A 96 4.99 6.60 -1.50
CA ASN A 96 4.72 7.67 -0.54
C ASN A 96 4.02 7.18 0.73
N ARG A 97 3.15 6.16 0.64
CA ARG A 97 2.50 5.60 1.84
C ARG A 97 3.48 4.84 2.72
N ILE A 98 4.43 4.10 2.16
CA ILE A 98 5.49 3.47 2.96
C ILE A 98 6.31 4.57 3.63
N SER A 99 6.73 5.58 2.88
CA SER A 99 7.53 6.71 3.40
C SER A 99 6.81 7.57 4.45
N TYR A 100 5.47 7.54 4.48
CA TYR A 100 4.65 8.29 5.42
C TYR A 100 4.23 7.45 6.62
N SER A 101 4.06 6.13 6.44
CA SER A 101 3.45 5.27 7.44
C SER A 101 4.28 5.26 8.71
N PRO A 102 3.67 5.58 9.88
CA PRO A 102 4.40 5.63 11.15
C PRO A 102 5.03 4.28 11.50
N SER A 103 4.44 3.18 11.03
CA SER A 103 4.90 1.81 11.31
C SER A 103 6.12 1.35 10.51
N THR A 104 6.49 1.98 9.39
CA THR A 104 7.55 1.45 8.49
C THR A 104 8.76 2.37 8.42
N CYS A 105 8.60 3.60 7.92
CA CYS A 105 9.66 4.59 7.88
C CYS A 105 9.03 5.97 7.69
N LYS A 106 9.53 6.99 8.41
CA LYS A 106 9.19 8.38 8.12
C LYS A 106 10.34 9.02 7.37
N VAL A 107 10.15 9.23 6.06
CA VAL A 107 11.10 9.99 5.25
C VAL A 107 10.84 11.48 5.51
N LYS A 108 11.89 12.23 5.86
CA LYS A 108 11.84 13.69 5.92
C LYS A 108 11.90 14.29 4.54
#